data_AF-E4TUL5-F1
#
_entry.id   AF-E4TUL5-F1
#
_cell.length_a   1.000
_cell.length_b   1.000
_cell.length_c   1.000
_cell.angle_alpha   90.00
_cell.angle_beta   90.00
_cell.angle_gamma   90.00
#
_symmetry.space_group_name_H-M   'P 1'
#
loop_
_entity.id
_entity.type
_entity.pdbx_description
1 polymer ?
#
loop_
_entity_poly.entity_id
_entity_poly.type
_entity_poly.pdbx_seq_one_letter_code
_entity_poly.pdbx_strand_id
1 'polypeptide(L)'
;MPADQPQAEMSFLDHLEAFRWHIVRALSAVVILSIVAFASKEFVFGTLILGPSRPDFWFYQMACQLGQTMANSTAFCIDELPFIIQSRKMTGQFSMHITSSIVLGIIVAFPYFFWEMWRFVSPALYENEKKTSRGATFFVSLLFMSGVLFGYYIVSPISINFLANYQVDASVLNEFDITSYVSTLTMLVLACGLMFQLPMVILFMSKAGIINPQILKKYRKIAIVVILVISAFITPPDPISQLLISFPLLILYEISIYISAVIHKRKDKKEAALKKLEDS
;
A
#
# COMPACT_ATOMS: atom_id res chain seq x y z
N MET A 1 -18.84 -3.57 -44.56
CA MET A 1 -17.50 -3.17 -44.08
C MET A 1 -17.50 -1.67 -43.86
N PRO A 2 -17.45 -1.16 -42.63
CA PRO A 2 -17.10 0.22 -42.38
C PRO A 2 -15.64 0.32 -41.90
N ALA A 3 -14.91 1.14 -42.66
CA ALA A 3 -13.68 1.87 -42.35
C ALA A 3 -12.92 1.51 -41.07
N ASP A 4 -11.78 0.86 -41.29
CA ASP A 4 -10.60 0.92 -40.44
C ASP A 4 -10.25 2.41 -40.21
N GLN A 5 -10.41 2.89 -38.96
CA GLN A 5 -9.93 4.22 -38.59
C GLN A 5 -8.40 4.17 -38.53
N PRO A 6 -7.68 5.12 -39.14
CA PRO A 6 -6.23 5.15 -39.04
C PRO A 6 -5.88 5.29 -37.56
N GLN A 7 -5.09 4.35 -37.03
CA GLN A 7 -4.39 4.54 -35.77
C GLN A 7 -3.58 5.82 -35.92
N ALA A 8 -4.03 6.90 -35.28
CA ALA A 8 -3.31 8.15 -35.25
C ALA A 8 -1.94 7.86 -34.60
N GLU A 9 -0.89 7.82 -35.41
CA GLU A 9 0.49 7.93 -34.93
C GLU A 9 0.60 9.32 -34.29
N MET A 10 0.37 9.37 -32.98
CA MET A 10 0.47 10.60 -32.22
C MET A 10 1.93 11.08 -32.26
N SER A 11 2.14 12.37 -32.53
CA SER A 11 3.47 12.97 -32.41
C SER A 11 3.94 12.87 -30.95
N PHE A 12 5.25 12.83 -30.71
CA PHE A 12 5.82 12.83 -29.35
C PHE A 12 5.27 13.98 -28.48
N LEU A 13 4.99 15.12 -29.11
CA LEU A 13 4.39 16.28 -28.44
C LEU A 13 2.92 16.03 -28.04
N ASP A 14 2.15 15.33 -28.87
CA ASP A 14 0.78 14.95 -28.58
C ASP A 14 0.72 13.94 -27.42
N HIS A 15 1.71 13.03 -27.35
CA HIS A 15 1.89 12.13 -26.20
C HIS A 15 2.19 12.88 -24.89
N LEU A 16 3.03 13.92 -24.94
CA LEU A 16 3.31 14.77 -23.77
C LEU A 16 2.08 15.59 -23.35
N GLU A 17 1.29 16.08 -24.29
CA GLU A 17 0.06 16.80 -23.99
C GLU A 17 -1.00 15.88 -23.37
N ALA A 18 -1.17 14.67 -23.91
CA ALA A 18 -2.05 13.66 -23.33
C ALA A 18 -1.63 13.32 -21.89
N PHE A 19 -0.33 13.11 -21.65
CA PHE A 19 0.20 12.83 -20.32
C PHE A 19 -0.10 13.96 -19.31
N ARG A 20 0.09 15.22 -19.72
CA ARG A 20 -0.21 16.40 -18.88
C ARG A 20 -1.66 16.39 -18.44
N TRP A 21 -2.60 16.16 -19.36
CA TRP A 21 -4.02 16.17 -19.04
C TRP A 21 -4.44 15.02 -18.11
N HIS A 22 -3.83 13.84 -18.26
CA HIS A 22 -4.04 12.73 -17.33
C HIS A 22 -3.54 13.06 -15.92
N ILE A 23 -2.34 13.66 -15.80
CA ILE A 23 -1.83 14.11 -14.50
C ILE A 23 -2.74 15.17 -13.88
N VAL A 24 -3.15 16.18 -14.66
CA VAL A 24 -3.99 17.28 -14.14
C VAL A 24 -5.31 16.73 -13.60
N ARG A 25 -5.97 15.79 -14.29
CA ARG A 25 -7.21 15.16 -13.81
C ARG A 25 -6.96 14.36 -12.52
N ALA A 26 -5.92 13.53 -12.50
CA ALA A 26 -5.59 12.73 -11.34
C ALA A 26 -5.26 13.61 -10.13
N LEU A 27 -4.50 14.69 -10.32
CA LEU A 27 -4.15 15.66 -9.28
C LEU A 27 -5.36 16.47 -8.82
N SER A 28 -6.26 16.85 -9.74
CA SER A 28 -7.52 17.52 -9.39
C SER A 28 -8.40 16.65 -8.49
N ALA A 29 -8.47 15.33 -8.75
CA ALA A 29 -9.20 14.40 -7.90
C ALA A 29 -8.60 14.31 -6.49
N VAL A 30 -7.27 14.26 -6.38
CA VAL A 30 -6.57 14.31 -5.09
C VAL A 30 -6.91 15.59 -4.33
N VAL A 31 -6.87 16.75 -5.00
CA VAL A 31 -7.16 18.06 -4.38
C VAL A 31 -8.62 18.11 -3.89
N ILE A 32 -9.59 17.70 -4.72
CA ILE A 32 -11.01 17.67 -4.34
C ILE A 32 -11.23 16.78 -3.12
N LEU A 33 -10.69 15.55 -3.13
CA LEU A 33 -10.82 14.62 -2.02
C LEU A 33 -10.10 15.10 -0.76
N SER A 34 -8.97 15.79 -0.91
CA SER A 34 -8.25 16.41 0.21
C SER A 34 -9.07 17.55 0.85
N ILE A 35 -9.77 18.36 0.05
CA ILE A 35 -10.65 19.42 0.57
C ILE A 35 -11.84 18.80 1.32
N VAL A 36 -12.44 17.73 0.79
CA VAL A 36 -13.52 16.99 1.46
C VAL A 36 -13.04 16.39 2.79
N ALA A 37 -11.84 15.82 2.82
CA ALA A 37 -11.22 15.31 4.04
C ALA A 37 -10.98 16.42 5.06
N PHE A 38 -10.47 17.58 4.62
CA PHE A 38 -10.21 18.74 5.47
C PHE A 38 -11.50 19.34 6.05
N ALA A 39 -12.59 19.35 5.28
CA ALA A 39 -13.89 19.78 5.77
C ALA A 39 -14.46 18.80 6.83
N SER A 40 -14.14 17.51 6.70
CA SER A 40 -14.67 16.42 7.55
C SER A 40 -13.79 16.12 8.77
N LYS A 41 -13.27 17.16 9.43
CA LYS A 41 -12.28 17.03 10.53
C LYS A 41 -12.73 16.11 11.67
N GLU A 42 -14.01 16.11 12.04
CA GLU A 42 -14.54 15.30 13.15
C GLU A 42 -14.43 13.80 12.85
N PHE A 43 -14.72 13.40 11.62
CA PHE A 43 -14.57 12.02 11.17
C PHE A 43 -13.10 11.64 11.07
N VAL A 44 -12.30 12.47 10.40
CA VAL A 44 -10.88 12.19 10.15
C VAL A 44 -10.10 12.12 11.47
N PHE A 45 -10.31 13.03 12.40
CA PHE A 45 -9.55 13.06 13.65
C PHE A 45 -10.18 12.19 14.73
N GLY A 46 -11.50 12.26 14.90
CA GLY A 46 -12.21 11.59 15.99
C GLY A 46 -12.33 10.08 15.79
N THR A 47 -12.59 9.64 14.56
CA THR A 47 -12.82 8.22 14.26
C THR A 47 -11.60 7.57 13.62
N LEU A 48 -11.03 8.21 12.59
CA LEU A 48 -9.96 7.59 11.81
C LEU A 48 -8.60 7.70 12.53
N ILE A 49 -8.09 8.90 12.77
CA ILE A 49 -6.74 9.09 13.32
C ILE A 49 -6.62 8.66 14.79
N LEU A 50 -7.55 9.09 15.64
CA LEU A 50 -7.53 8.74 17.08
C LEU A 50 -8.21 7.39 17.38
N GLY A 51 -8.63 6.65 16.34
CA GLY A 51 -9.21 5.32 16.50
C GLY A 51 -8.23 4.34 17.17
N PRO A 52 -7.03 4.13 16.60
CA PRO A 52 -6.02 3.21 17.15
C PRO A 52 -5.49 3.59 18.53
N SER A 53 -5.68 4.83 19.00
CA SER A 53 -5.31 5.26 20.35
C SER A 53 -6.33 4.89 21.43
N ARG A 54 -7.43 4.21 21.07
CA ARG A 54 -8.48 3.80 22.02
C ARG A 54 -8.49 2.27 22.18
N PRO A 55 -8.72 1.75 23.40
CA PRO A 55 -8.82 0.31 23.64
C PRO A 55 -10.01 -0.34 22.93
N ASP A 56 -11.06 0.44 22.61
CA ASP A 56 -12.23 -0.01 21.84
C ASP A 56 -11.95 -0.29 20.36
N PHE A 57 -10.71 -0.07 19.91
CA PHE A 57 -10.35 -0.30 18.52
C PHE A 57 -10.50 -1.79 18.17
N TRP A 58 -11.02 -2.06 16.97
CA TRP A 58 -11.34 -3.41 16.49
C TRP A 58 -10.20 -4.42 16.70
N PHE A 59 -8.95 -3.99 16.49
CA PHE A 59 -7.78 -4.84 16.65
C PHE A 59 -7.62 -5.39 18.09
N TYR A 60 -7.75 -4.53 19.09
CA TYR A 60 -7.59 -4.91 20.50
C TYR A 60 -8.73 -5.81 20.96
N GLN A 61 -9.96 -5.53 20.52
CA GLN A 61 -11.11 -6.39 20.80
C GLN A 61 -10.95 -7.78 20.19
N MET A 62 -10.52 -7.85 18.93
CA MET A 62 -10.25 -9.12 18.25
C MET A 62 -9.12 -9.90 18.95
N ALA A 63 -8.03 -9.23 19.32
CA ALA A 63 -6.91 -9.85 20.03
C ALA A 63 -7.32 -10.44 21.39
N CYS A 64 -8.13 -9.69 22.16
CA CYS A 64 -8.68 -10.16 23.44
C CYS A 64 -9.59 -11.38 23.26
N GLN A 65 -10.50 -11.36 22.27
CA GLN A 65 -11.37 -12.50 21.96
C GLN A 65 -10.58 -13.75 21.51
N LEU A 66 -9.54 -13.56 20.70
CA LEU A 66 -8.65 -14.65 20.29
C LEU A 66 -7.84 -15.21 21.46
N GLY A 67 -7.36 -14.35 22.38
CA GLY A 67 -6.64 -14.77 23.58
C GLY A 67 -7.50 -15.64 24.50
N GLN A 68 -8.74 -15.23 24.72
CA GLN A 68 -9.71 -15.98 25.52
C GLN A 68 -10.09 -17.32 24.86
N THR A 69 -10.31 -17.33 23.55
CA THR A 69 -10.71 -18.56 22.84
C THR A 69 -9.58 -19.57 22.67
N MET A 70 -8.34 -19.10 22.44
CA MET A 70 -7.21 -19.98 22.10
C MET A 70 -6.35 -20.38 23.29
N ALA A 71 -6.11 -19.45 24.22
CA ALA A 71 -5.16 -19.64 25.32
C ALA A 71 -5.82 -19.48 26.70
N ASN A 72 -7.14 -19.24 26.74
CA ASN A 72 -7.90 -18.93 27.96
C ASN A 72 -7.21 -17.88 28.84
N SER A 73 -6.54 -16.92 28.20
CA SER A 73 -5.73 -15.90 28.86
C SER A 73 -6.25 -14.51 28.55
N THR A 74 -6.31 -13.66 29.58
CA THR A 74 -6.68 -12.24 29.48
C THR A 74 -5.48 -11.35 29.15
N ALA A 75 -4.30 -11.94 28.92
CA ALA A 75 -3.04 -11.21 28.73
C ALA A 75 -3.03 -10.33 27.46
N PHE A 76 -3.93 -10.58 26.51
CA PHE A 76 -4.06 -9.82 25.26
C PHE A 76 -5.15 -8.74 25.30
N CYS A 77 -5.87 -8.61 26.43
CA CYS A 77 -6.87 -7.58 26.63
C CYS A 77 -6.16 -6.30 27.11
N ILE A 78 -6.21 -5.25 26.29
CA ILE A 78 -5.57 -3.97 26.57
C ILE A 78 -6.66 -3.03 27.11
N ASP A 79 -6.66 -2.80 28.41
CA ASP A 79 -7.66 -1.97 29.08
C ASP A 79 -7.29 -0.47 29.00
N GLU A 80 -5.99 -0.16 28.99
CA GLU A 80 -5.49 1.20 28.86
C GLU A 80 -4.16 1.27 28.13
N LEU A 81 -3.95 2.37 27.41
CA LEU A 81 -2.67 2.71 26.80
C LEU A 81 -2.05 3.86 27.62
N PRO A 82 -0.93 3.64 28.33
CA PRO A 82 -0.40 4.58 29.32
C PRO A 82 0.39 5.71 28.67
N PHE A 83 -0.27 6.53 27.84
CA PHE A 83 0.33 7.72 27.24
C PHE A 83 -0.67 8.88 27.18
N ILE A 84 -0.13 10.09 27.18
CA ILE A 84 -0.90 11.33 26.99
C ILE A 84 -0.53 11.92 25.64
N ILE A 85 -1.52 12.34 24.86
CA ILE A 85 -1.29 13.08 23.62
C ILE A 85 -1.33 14.58 23.91
N GLN A 86 -0.25 15.27 23.54
CA GLN A 86 -0.13 16.72 23.73
C GLN A 86 0.24 17.43 22.42
N SER A 87 -0.06 18.73 22.35
CA SER A 87 0.31 19.58 21.22
C SER A 87 1.46 20.48 21.63
N ARG A 88 2.70 20.20 21.20
CA ARG A 88 3.87 20.99 21.61
C ARG A 88 4.18 22.16 20.67
N LYS A 89 3.62 22.19 19.46
CA LYS A 89 3.88 23.22 18.44
C LYS A 89 2.65 24.07 18.15
N MET A 90 2.82 25.39 18.10
CA MET A 90 1.76 26.38 17.78
C MET A 90 1.07 26.09 16.44
N THR A 91 1.83 25.81 15.39
CA THR A 91 1.31 25.49 14.04
C THR A 91 1.02 24.00 13.85
N GLY A 92 1.30 23.16 14.86
CA GLY A 92 1.32 21.72 14.73
C GLY A 92 0.00 21.12 14.28
N GLN A 93 -1.09 21.46 14.97
CA GLN A 93 -2.41 20.94 14.66
C GLN A 93 -2.91 21.36 13.27
N PHE A 94 -2.61 22.60 12.86
CA PHE A 94 -2.97 23.10 11.53
C PHE A 94 -2.20 22.37 10.43
N SER A 95 -0.87 22.28 10.54
CA SER A 95 -0.05 21.56 9.57
C SER A 95 -0.43 20.08 9.48
N MET A 96 -0.67 19.44 10.63
CA MET A 96 -1.13 18.05 10.70
C MET A 96 -2.49 17.87 10.04
N HIS A 97 -3.42 18.81 10.21
CA HIS A 97 -4.72 18.78 9.55
C HIS A 97 -4.60 18.84 8.03
N ILE A 98 -3.73 19.70 7.51
CA ILE A 98 -3.45 19.77 6.07
C ILE A 98 -2.81 18.46 5.58
N THR A 99 -1.72 18.02 6.23
CA THR A 99 -0.98 16.83 5.79
C THR A 99 -1.85 15.57 5.82
N SER A 100 -2.61 15.34 6.91
CA SER A 100 -3.50 14.18 7.02
C SER A 100 -4.62 14.20 5.98
N SER A 101 -5.18 15.38 5.69
CA SER A 101 -6.21 15.53 4.65
C SER A 101 -5.67 15.24 3.25
N ILE A 102 -4.45 15.70 2.95
CA ILE A 102 -3.76 15.39 1.68
C ILE A 102 -3.48 13.89 1.57
N VAL A 103 -2.95 13.28 2.63
CA VAL A 103 -2.66 11.84 2.66
C VAL A 103 -3.93 11.02 2.43
N LEU A 104 -5.01 11.36 3.12
CA LEU A 104 -6.29 10.68 2.96
C LEU A 104 -6.86 10.90 1.54
N GLY A 105 -6.74 12.11 1.01
CA GLY A 105 -7.09 12.44 -0.37
C GLY A 105 -6.34 11.58 -1.38
N ILE A 106 -5.02 11.41 -1.20
CA ILE A 106 -4.18 10.52 -2.04
C ILE A 106 -4.65 9.07 -1.94
N ILE A 107 -4.90 8.57 -0.73
CA ILE A 107 -5.35 7.19 -0.51
C ILE A 107 -6.66 6.92 -1.25
N VAL A 108 -7.66 7.78 -1.04
CA VAL A 108 -8.99 7.62 -1.66
C VAL A 108 -8.94 7.86 -3.17
N ALA A 109 -8.09 8.77 -3.65
CA ALA A 109 -7.90 9.03 -5.07
C ALA A 109 -7.12 7.93 -5.79
N PHE A 110 -6.38 7.07 -5.08
CA PHE A 110 -5.46 6.10 -5.68
C PHE A 110 -6.10 5.20 -6.77
N PRO A 111 -7.32 4.65 -6.60
CA PRO A 111 -7.96 3.86 -7.66
C PRO A 111 -8.21 4.66 -8.94
N TYR A 112 -8.64 5.92 -8.79
CA TYR A 112 -8.87 6.83 -9.91
C TYR A 112 -7.56 7.26 -10.55
N PHE A 113 -6.56 7.61 -9.75
CA PHE A 113 -5.21 7.93 -10.21
C PHE A 113 -4.65 6.80 -11.07
N PHE A 114 -4.70 5.56 -10.59
CA PHE A 114 -4.17 4.43 -11.33
C PHE A 114 -5.00 4.11 -12.58
N TRP A 115 -6.31 4.33 -12.53
CA TRP A 115 -7.15 4.21 -13.73
C TRP A 115 -6.77 5.21 -14.82
N GLU A 116 -6.54 6.48 -14.46
CA GLU A 116 -6.13 7.52 -15.41
C GLU A 116 -4.73 7.24 -15.97
N MET A 117 -3.78 6.81 -15.11
CA MET A 117 -2.45 6.37 -15.54
C MET A 117 -2.52 5.15 -16.46
N TRP A 118 -3.38 4.18 -16.15
CA TRP A 118 -3.58 3.02 -17.01
C TRP A 118 -4.18 3.40 -18.37
N ARG A 119 -5.10 4.36 -18.40
CA ARG A 119 -5.69 4.88 -19.65
C ARG A 119 -4.65 5.54 -20.55
N PHE A 120 -3.63 6.18 -19.97
CA PHE A 120 -2.50 6.74 -20.72
C PHE A 120 -1.57 5.65 -21.27
N VAL A 121 -1.30 4.60 -20.50
CA VAL A 121 -0.35 3.53 -20.87
C VAL A 121 -0.98 2.50 -21.81
N SER A 122 -2.26 2.17 -21.63
CA SER A 122 -2.97 1.11 -22.38
C SER A 122 -2.93 1.23 -23.92
N PRO A 123 -2.94 2.42 -24.53
CA PRO A 123 -2.80 2.58 -25.98
C PRO A 123 -1.44 2.13 -26.53
N ALA A 124 -0.39 2.16 -25.70
CA ALA A 124 0.96 1.75 -26.08
C ALA A 124 1.20 0.23 -25.98
N LEU A 125 0.23 -0.54 -25.47
CA LEU A 125 0.34 -2.00 -25.33
C LEU A 125 -0.26 -2.72 -26.55
N TYR A 126 0.35 -3.84 -26.93
CA TYR A 126 -0.19 -4.73 -27.96
C TYR A 126 -1.59 -5.25 -27.56
N GLU A 127 -2.48 -5.45 -28.54
CA GLU A 127 -3.87 -5.88 -28.33
C GLU A 127 -4.03 -7.16 -27.47
N ASN A 128 -3.08 -8.09 -27.58
CA ASN A 128 -3.01 -9.30 -26.75
C ASN A 128 -2.67 -9.02 -25.27
N GLU A 129 -1.90 -7.96 -25.00
CA GLU A 129 -1.53 -7.51 -23.66
C GLU A 129 -2.63 -6.68 -23.00
N LYS A 130 -3.37 -5.91 -23.83
CA LYS A 130 -4.51 -5.08 -23.42
C LYS A 130 -5.65 -5.91 -22.82
N LYS A 131 -6.02 -7.04 -23.44
CA LYS A 131 -7.04 -7.97 -22.90
C LYS A 131 -6.67 -8.56 -21.54
N THR A 132 -5.40 -8.94 -21.37
CA THR A 132 -4.92 -9.53 -20.09
C THR A 132 -4.81 -8.47 -18.98
N SER A 133 -4.60 -7.22 -19.35
CA SER A 133 -4.33 -6.15 -18.39
C SER A 133 -5.57 -5.30 -18.09
N ARG A 134 -6.73 -5.62 -18.68
CA ARG A 134 -8.02 -4.98 -18.38
C ARG A 134 -8.44 -5.09 -16.90
N GLY A 135 -7.98 -6.12 -16.19
CA GLY A 135 -8.19 -6.28 -14.75
C GLY A 135 -7.14 -5.62 -13.87
N ALA A 136 -6.06 -5.06 -14.43
CA ALA A 136 -4.92 -4.60 -13.65
C ALA A 136 -5.27 -3.44 -12.72
N THR A 137 -6.07 -2.46 -13.20
CA THR A 137 -6.54 -1.36 -12.35
C THR A 137 -7.33 -1.84 -11.15
N PHE A 138 -8.17 -2.87 -11.32
CA PHE A 138 -8.94 -3.46 -10.22
C PHE A 138 -8.01 -4.12 -9.20
N PHE A 139 -7.08 -4.98 -9.65
CA PHE A 139 -6.14 -5.65 -8.73
C PHE A 139 -5.21 -4.67 -8.01
N VAL A 140 -4.70 -3.64 -8.71
CA VAL A 140 -3.85 -2.60 -8.09
C VAL A 140 -4.62 -1.83 -7.01
N SER A 141 -5.84 -1.41 -7.33
CA SER A 141 -6.70 -0.70 -6.37
C SER A 141 -7.04 -1.58 -5.18
N LEU A 142 -7.38 -2.86 -5.42
CA LEU A 142 -7.68 -3.83 -4.37
C LEU A 142 -6.48 -4.07 -3.46
N LEU A 143 -5.29 -4.30 -4.04
CA LEU A 143 -4.07 -4.54 -3.26
C LEU A 143 -3.69 -3.29 -2.46
N PHE A 144 -3.81 -2.09 -3.04
CA PHE A 144 -3.53 -0.84 -2.34
C PHE A 144 -4.46 -0.65 -1.14
N MET A 145 -5.76 -0.80 -1.36
CA MET A 145 -6.75 -0.66 -0.30
C MET A 145 -6.57 -1.74 0.78
N SER A 146 -6.26 -2.98 0.39
CA SER A 146 -5.95 -4.03 1.37
C SER A 146 -4.69 -3.71 2.19
N GLY A 147 -3.67 -3.10 1.57
CA GLY A 147 -2.46 -2.66 2.26
C GLY A 147 -2.71 -1.49 3.20
N VAL A 148 -3.54 -0.51 2.79
CA VAL A 148 -3.98 0.61 3.64
C VAL A 148 -4.77 0.09 4.85
N LEU A 149 -5.72 -0.82 4.63
CA LEU A 149 -6.50 -1.45 5.69
C LEU A 149 -5.60 -2.25 6.63
N PHE A 150 -4.65 -3.02 6.09
CA PHE A 150 -3.67 -3.76 6.89
C PHE A 150 -2.81 -2.82 7.75
N GLY A 151 -2.29 -1.74 7.15
CA GLY A 151 -1.51 -0.74 7.85
C GLY A 151 -2.28 -0.05 8.97
N TYR A 152 -3.56 0.24 8.74
CA TYR A 152 -4.40 0.95 9.71
C TYR A 152 -4.94 0.03 10.82
N TYR A 153 -5.50 -1.12 10.47
CA TYR A 153 -6.17 -2.00 11.43
C TYR A 153 -5.24 -2.98 12.14
N ILE A 154 -4.05 -3.27 11.62
CA ILE A 154 -3.16 -4.28 12.22
C ILE A 154 -1.83 -3.63 12.65
N VAL A 155 -1.15 -2.97 11.72
CA VAL A 155 0.19 -2.43 12.00
C VAL A 155 0.14 -1.27 12.99
N SER A 156 -0.68 -0.25 12.72
CA SER A 156 -0.78 0.95 13.55
C SER A 156 -1.07 0.67 15.03
N PRO A 157 -2.11 -0.13 15.41
CA PRO A 157 -2.39 -0.40 16.82
C PRO A 157 -1.29 -1.20 17.52
N ILE A 158 -0.58 -2.10 16.81
CA ILE A 158 0.56 -2.83 17.38
C ILE A 158 1.72 -1.86 17.63
N SER A 159 2.05 -1.01 16.65
CA SER A 159 3.12 -0.01 16.79
C SER A 159 2.85 0.97 17.93
N ILE A 160 1.61 1.48 18.01
CA ILE A 160 1.19 2.40 19.08
C ILE A 160 1.25 1.72 20.44
N ASN A 161 0.77 0.48 20.55
CA ASN A 161 0.82 -0.27 21.81
C ASN A 161 2.26 -0.54 22.25
N PHE A 162 3.15 -0.91 21.33
CA PHE A 162 4.57 -1.09 21.64
C PHE A 162 5.20 0.21 22.15
N LEU A 163 5.02 1.32 21.42
CA LEU A 163 5.58 2.62 21.80
C LEU A 163 5.02 3.11 23.13
N ALA A 164 3.72 2.90 23.38
CA ALA A 164 3.06 3.27 24.63
C ALA A 164 3.63 2.51 25.85
N ASN A 165 3.91 1.23 25.69
CA ASN A 165 4.40 0.36 26.77
C ASN A 165 5.93 0.34 26.89
N TYR A 166 6.65 0.87 25.90
CA TYR A 166 8.10 0.96 25.96
C TYR A 166 8.52 2.12 26.88
N GLN A 167 9.12 1.78 28.02
CA GLN A 167 9.70 2.73 28.97
C GLN A 167 11.08 2.22 29.38
N VAL A 168 12.04 3.16 29.46
CA VAL A 168 13.41 2.85 29.89
C VAL A 168 13.50 2.82 31.42
N ASP A 169 12.70 3.64 32.08
CA ASP A 169 12.61 3.75 33.54
C ASP A 169 11.20 4.22 33.93
N ALA A 170 10.69 3.79 35.09
CA ALA A 170 9.34 4.13 35.56
C ALA A 170 9.17 5.63 35.90
N SER A 171 10.27 6.38 36.07
CA SER A 171 10.24 7.84 36.25
C SER A 171 9.99 8.61 34.95
N VAL A 172 10.10 7.96 33.78
CA VAL A 172 9.93 8.60 32.48
C VAL A 172 8.52 8.36 31.96
N LEU A 173 7.70 9.40 31.97
CA LEU A 173 6.33 9.36 31.43
C LEU A 173 6.32 9.48 29.90
N ASN A 174 5.44 8.72 29.26
CA ASN A 174 5.26 8.75 27.80
C ASN A 174 4.25 9.85 27.40
N GLU A 175 4.77 11.02 27.04
CA GLU A 175 3.99 12.15 26.51
C GLU A 175 4.24 12.33 25.01
N PHE A 176 3.32 11.85 24.18
CA PHE A 176 3.47 11.88 22.73
C PHE A 176 2.92 13.17 22.14
N ASP A 177 3.65 13.71 21.16
CA ASP A 177 3.19 14.83 20.37
C ASP A 177 2.15 14.37 19.35
N ILE A 178 1.04 15.10 19.26
CA ILE A 178 -0.04 14.83 18.31
C ILE A 178 0.47 14.79 16.86
N THR A 179 1.40 15.67 16.49
CA THR A 179 1.96 15.70 15.12
C THR A 179 2.84 14.49 14.85
N SER A 180 3.62 14.05 15.84
CA SER A 180 4.41 12.83 15.75
C SER A 180 3.50 11.61 15.61
N TYR A 181 2.47 11.49 16.45
CA TYR A 181 1.49 10.40 16.40
C TYR A 181 0.86 10.26 14.99
N VAL A 182 0.38 11.36 14.41
CA VAL A 182 -0.25 11.32 13.08
C VAL A 182 0.74 11.11 11.96
N SER A 183 1.93 11.70 12.04
CA SER A 183 2.97 11.44 11.04
C SER A 183 3.34 9.95 11.01
N THR A 184 3.48 9.31 12.17
CA THR A 184 3.75 7.88 12.28
C THR A 184 2.60 7.05 11.72
N LEU A 185 1.36 7.34 12.12
CA LEU A 185 0.19 6.62 11.63
C LEU A 185 0.04 6.75 10.11
N THR A 186 0.10 7.97 9.58
CA THR A 186 -0.02 8.22 8.13
C THR A 186 1.11 7.58 7.33
N MET A 187 2.35 7.61 7.84
CA MET A 187 3.49 6.95 7.22
C MET A 187 3.32 5.44 7.18
N LEU A 188 2.94 4.79 8.29
CA LEU A 188 2.72 3.34 8.35
C LEU A 188 1.62 2.91 7.37
N VAL A 189 0.48 3.62 7.37
CA VAL A 189 -0.66 3.30 6.50
C VAL A 189 -0.29 3.45 5.01
N LEU A 190 0.32 4.58 4.63
CA LEU A 190 0.72 4.81 3.23
C LEU A 190 1.78 3.80 2.79
N ALA A 191 2.78 3.54 3.63
CA ALA A 191 3.84 2.61 3.31
C ALA A 191 3.30 1.19 3.12
N CYS A 192 2.41 0.71 3.99
CA CYS A 192 1.75 -0.59 3.79
C CYS A 192 0.95 -0.63 2.48
N GLY A 193 0.19 0.43 2.16
CA GLY A 193 -0.53 0.54 0.88
C GLY A 193 0.38 0.43 -0.35
N LEU A 194 1.53 1.12 -0.32
CA LEU A 194 2.51 1.09 -1.40
C LEU A 194 3.27 -0.24 -1.47
N MET A 195 3.67 -0.82 -0.35
CA MET A 195 4.41 -2.08 -0.35
C MET A 195 3.54 -3.26 -0.80
N PHE A 196 2.23 -3.19 -0.57
CA PHE A 196 1.29 -4.17 -1.11
C PHE A 196 1.19 -4.12 -2.65
N GLN A 197 1.77 -3.13 -3.32
CA GLN A 197 1.89 -3.11 -4.78
C GLN A 197 3.00 -4.02 -5.33
N LEU A 198 3.87 -4.56 -4.46
CA LEU A 198 4.99 -5.42 -4.86
C LEU A 198 4.57 -6.55 -5.83
N PRO A 199 3.46 -7.29 -5.63
CA PRO A 199 3.03 -8.32 -6.57
C PRO A 199 2.65 -7.79 -7.94
N MET A 200 2.03 -6.62 -8.00
CA MET A 200 1.66 -6.00 -9.28
C MET A 200 2.91 -5.55 -10.03
N VAL A 201 3.88 -4.96 -9.34
CA VAL A 201 5.17 -4.56 -9.93
C VAL A 201 5.89 -5.77 -10.52
N ILE A 202 6.03 -6.87 -9.76
CA ILE A 202 6.68 -8.08 -10.24
C ILE A 202 5.91 -8.72 -11.40
N LEU A 203 4.58 -8.72 -11.36
CA LEU A 203 3.74 -9.22 -12.45
C LEU A 203 4.01 -8.45 -13.74
N PHE A 204 4.04 -7.12 -13.70
CA PHE A 204 4.32 -6.30 -14.87
C PHE A 204 5.76 -6.50 -15.39
N MET A 205 6.75 -6.51 -14.49
CA MET A 205 8.15 -6.76 -14.88
C MET A 205 8.37 -8.15 -15.45
N SER A 206 7.68 -9.17 -14.94
CA SER A 206 7.75 -10.54 -15.47
C SER A 206 7.05 -10.67 -16.82
N LYS A 207 5.94 -9.96 -17.02
CA LYS A 207 5.29 -9.87 -18.35
C LYS A 207 6.16 -9.17 -19.39
N ALA A 208 6.83 -8.08 -19.01
CA ALA A 208 7.78 -7.36 -19.85
C ALA A 208 9.04 -8.18 -20.18
N GLY A 209 9.24 -9.35 -19.55
CA GLY A 209 10.41 -10.19 -19.77
C GLY A 209 11.67 -9.71 -19.04
N ILE A 210 11.58 -8.63 -18.26
CA ILE A 210 12.70 -8.06 -17.49
C ILE A 210 13.11 -9.01 -16.36
N ILE A 211 12.11 -9.66 -15.73
CA ILE A 211 12.31 -10.56 -14.60
C ILE A 211 11.82 -11.96 -14.94
N ASN A 212 12.59 -12.97 -14.55
CA ASN A 212 12.18 -14.37 -14.59
C ASN A 212 12.09 -14.99 -13.17
N PRO A 213 11.36 -16.10 -13.00
CA PRO A 213 11.19 -16.77 -11.71
C PRO A 213 12.52 -17.27 -11.12
N GLN A 214 13.49 -17.58 -11.97
CA GLN A 214 14.81 -18.08 -11.56
C GLN A 214 15.62 -16.98 -10.87
N ILE A 215 15.59 -15.75 -11.40
CA ILE A 215 16.17 -14.55 -10.80
C ILE A 215 15.51 -14.29 -9.45
N LEU A 216 14.17 -14.25 -9.38
CA LEU A 216 13.49 -14.00 -8.11
C LEU A 216 13.84 -15.07 -7.05
N LYS A 217 13.93 -16.35 -7.44
CA LYS A 217 14.35 -17.42 -6.53
C LYS A 217 15.82 -17.28 -6.11
N LYS A 218 16.72 -16.96 -7.05
CA LYS A 218 18.16 -16.76 -6.77
C LYS A 218 18.39 -15.63 -5.78
N TYR A 219 17.67 -14.52 -5.92
CA TYR A 219 17.80 -13.33 -5.08
C TYR A 219 16.86 -13.32 -3.86
N ARG A 220 16.21 -14.43 -3.51
CA ARG A 220 15.28 -14.53 -2.38
C ARG A 220 15.87 -14.04 -1.06
N LYS A 221 17.12 -14.43 -0.76
CA LYS A 221 17.82 -13.99 0.47
C LYS A 221 18.05 -12.48 0.49
N ILE A 222 18.36 -11.89 -0.67
CA ILE A 222 18.55 -10.44 -0.80
C ILE A 222 17.21 -9.71 -0.70
N ALA A 223 16.14 -10.25 -1.29
CA ALA A 223 14.80 -9.68 -1.16
C ALA A 223 14.32 -9.64 0.30
N ILE A 224 14.59 -10.67 1.11
CA ILE A 224 14.30 -10.69 2.54
C ILE A 224 15.01 -9.52 3.26
N VAL A 225 16.31 -9.35 3.00
CA VAL A 225 17.09 -8.26 3.60
C VAL A 225 16.57 -6.89 3.15
N VAL A 226 16.26 -6.72 1.86
CA VAL A 226 15.70 -5.47 1.33
C VAL A 226 14.35 -5.15 1.97
N ILE A 227 13.47 -6.14 2.13
CA ILE A 227 12.16 -5.96 2.80
C ILE A 227 12.35 -5.55 4.26
N LEU A 228 13.29 -6.17 4.97
CA LEU A 228 13.60 -5.82 6.37
C LEU A 228 14.17 -4.40 6.50
N VAL A 229 15.05 -3.99 5.58
CA VAL A 229 15.65 -2.65 5.56
C VAL A 229 14.58 -1.60 5.22
N ILE A 230 13.77 -1.84 4.19
CA ILE A 230 12.65 -0.94 3.83
C ILE A 230 11.69 -0.81 5.01
N SER A 231 11.33 -1.93 5.66
CA SER A 231 10.48 -1.91 6.84
C SER A 231 11.10 -1.09 7.97
N ALA A 232 12.40 -1.22 8.22
CA ALA A 232 13.10 -0.45 9.25
C ALA A 232 13.13 1.07 9.00
N PHE A 233 13.10 1.50 7.73
CA PHE A 233 12.98 2.93 7.40
C PHE A 233 11.56 3.47 7.56
N ILE A 234 10.56 2.60 7.39
CA ILE A 234 9.14 2.94 7.48
C ILE A 234 8.66 2.90 8.91
N THR A 235 9.07 1.91 9.69
CA THR A 235 8.67 1.80 11.08
C THR A 235 9.55 2.69 11.94
N PRO A 236 9.03 3.20 13.06
CA PRO A 236 9.87 3.59 14.19
C PRO A 236 10.89 2.47 14.53
N PRO A 237 11.91 2.73 15.37
CA PRO A 237 12.84 1.71 15.82
C PRO A 237 12.15 0.73 16.79
N ASP A 238 11.26 -0.09 16.24
CA ASP A 238 10.42 -1.04 16.95
C ASP A 238 10.47 -2.42 16.27
N PRO A 239 11.22 -3.38 16.85
CA PRO A 239 11.44 -4.69 16.22
C PRO A 239 10.15 -5.47 15.98
N ILE A 240 9.13 -5.25 16.82
CA ILE A 240 7.85 -5.96 16.74
C ILE A 240 7.09 -5.55 15.47
N SER A 241 6.84 -4.25 15.23
CA SER A 241 6.13 -3.84 14.01
C SER A 241 6.98 -4.03 12.77
N GLN A 242 8.31 -3.92 12.87
CA GLN A 242 9.20 -4.24 11.75
C GLN A 242 9.01 -5.68 11.27
N LEU A 243 9.01 -6.66 12.19
CA LEU A 243 8.78 -8.07 11.85
C LEU A 243 7.35 -8.31 11.35
N LEU A 244 6.37 -7.68 12.00
CA LEU A 244 4.97 -7.78 11.63
C LEU A 244 4.69 -7.27 10.20
N ILE A 245 5.32 -6.17 9.79
CA ILE A 245 5.22 -5.64 8.43
C ILE A 245 5.99 -6.51 7.44
N SER A 246 7.16 -7.01 7.85
CA SER A 246 8.02 -7.81 6.96
C SER A 246 7.36 -9.14 6.58
N PHE A 247 6.65 -9.79 7.52
CA PHE A 247 6.01 -11.09 7.29
C PHE A 247 4.99 -11.11 6.12
N PRO A 248 3.96 -10.26 6.04
CA PRO A 248 3.04 -10.21 4.91
C PRO A 248 3.74 -9.81 3.62
N LEU A 249 4.78 -8.97 3.66
CA LEU A 249 5.55 -8.61 2.47
C LEU A 249 6.34 -9.79 1.91
N LEU A 250 6.88 -10.65 2.78
CA LEU A 250 7.51 -11.91 2.38
C LEU A 250 6.49 -12.86 1.73
N ILE A 251 5.28 -12.95 2.28
CA ILE A 251 4.19 -13.73 1.68
C ILE A 251 3.84 -13.17 0.29
N LEU A 252 3.66 -11.85 0.17
CA LEU A 252 3.38 -11.18 -1.09
C LEU A 252 4.51 -11.41 -2.10
N TYR A 253 5.77 -11.38 -1.67
CA TYR A 253 6.92 -11.70 -2.51
C TYR A 253 6.89 -13.16 -3.00
N GLU A 254 6.54 -14.12 -2.14
CA GLU A 254 6.43 -15.52 -2.55
C GLU A 254 5.26 -15.75 -3.53
N ILE A 255 4.12 -15.09 -3.31
CA ILE A 255 3.00 -15.04 -4.25
C ILE A 255 3.46 -14.46 -5.59
N SER A 256 4.30 -13.43 -5.56
CA SER A 256 4.85 -12.80 -6.77
C SER A 256 5.75 -13.74 -7.57
N ILE A 257 6.58 -14.54 -6.89
CA ILE A 257 7.39 -15.60 -7.51
C ILE A 257 6.48 -16.63 -8.18
N TYR A 258 5.42 -17.06 -7.50
CA TYR A 258 4.46 -18.01 -8.04
C TYR A 258 3.76 -17.47 -9.30
N ILE A 259 3.26 -16.23 -9.26
CA ILE A 259 2.64 -15.56 -10.40
C ILE A 259 3.61 -15.49 -11.60
N SER A 260 4.86 -15.07 -11.36
CA SER A 260 5.89 -15.02 -12.40
C SER A 260 6.12 -16.40 -13.04
N ALA A 261 6.16 -17.47 -12.25
CA ALA A 261 6.34 -18.83 -12.74
C ALA A 261 5.18 -19.31 -13.63
N VAL A 262 3.94 -18.97 -13.27
CA VAL A 262 2.76 -19.28 -14.08
C VAL A 262 2.80 -18.53 -15.42
N ILE A 263 3.22 -17.26 -15.43
CA ILE A 263 3.30 -16.45 -16.64
C ILE A 263 4.34 -17.01 -17.61
N HIS A 264 5.55 -17.31 -17.14
CA HIS A 264 6.61 -17.88 -18.00
C HIS A 264 6.24 -19.26 -18.54
N LYS A 265 5.68 -20.15 -17.71
CA LYS A 265 5.23 -21.47 -18.16
C LYS A 265 4.16 -21.39 -19.26
N ARG A 266 3.32 -20.35 -19.25
CA ARG A 266 2.31 -20.11 -20.32
C ARG A 266 2.96 -19.57 -21.59
N LYS A 267 3.99 -18.73 -21.49
CA LYS A 267 4.75 -18.24 -22.64
C LYS A 267 5.49 -19.39 -23.34
N ASP A 268 6.25 -20.18 -22.58
CA ASP A 268 7.02 -21.33 -23.10
C ASP A 268 6.11 -22.34 -23.83
N LYS A 269 4.92 -22.61 -23.27
CA LYS A 269 3.93 -23.50 -23.91
C LYS A 269 3.38 -22.95 -25.23
N LYS A 270 3.17 -21.63 -25.32
CA LYS A 270 2.71 -20.99 -26.55
C LYS A 270 3.78 -21.04 -27.63
N GLU A 271 5.03 -20.76 -27.28
CA GLU A 271 6.16 -20.85 -28.20
C GLU A 271 6.39 -22.28 -28.68
N ALA A 272 6.31 -23.27 -27.78
CA ALA A 272 6.42 -24.68 -28.16
C ALA A 272 5.26 -25.16 -29.05
N ALA A 273 4.04 -24.64 -28.86
CA ALA A 273 2.92 -24.94 -29.74
C ALA A 273 3.06 -24.27 -31.11
N LEU A 274 3.61 -23.05 -31.17
CA LEU A 274 3.88 -22.35 -32.43
C LEU A 274 4.92 -23.11 -33.27
N LYS A 275 6.03 -23.52 -32.66
CA LYS A 275 7.08 -24.31 -33.34
C LYS A 275 6.53 -25.62 -33.91
N LYS A 276 5.67 -26.32 -33.18
CA LYS A 276 5.01 -27.55 -33.68
C LYS A 276 4.08 -27.31 -34.88
N LEU A 277 3.55 -26.10 -35.04
CA LEU A 277 2.73 -25.73 -36.19
C LEU A 277 3.59 -25.29 -37.38
N GLU A 278 4.79 -24.75 -37.14
CA GLU A 278 5.77 -24.42 -38.19
C GLU A 278 6.48 -25.68 -38.73
N ASP A 279 6.66 -26.70 -37.88
CA ASP A 279 7.31 -27.98 -38.24
C ASP A 279 6.35 -29.01 -38.88
N SER A 280 5.05 -28.71 -39.04
CA SER A 280 4.00 -29.60 -39.58
C SER A 280 3.43 -29.11 -40.90
#